data_AF-A0A263DI21-F1
#
_entry.id   AF-A0A263DI21-F1
#
_cell.length_a   1.000
_cell.length_b   1.000
_cell.length_c   1.000
_cell.angle_alpha   90.00
_cell.angle_beta   90.00
_cell.angle_gamma   90.00
#
_symmetry.space_group_name_H-M   'P 1'
#
loop_
_entity.id
_entity.type
_entity.pdbx_description
1 polymer ?
#
loop_
_entity_poly.entity_id
_entity_poly.type
_entity_poly.pdbx_seq_one_letter_code
_entity_poly.pdbx_strand_id
1 'polypeptide(L)' 'MDLTGPLRQARRVDATPRNCPGCGWLVTEPYQVLSRHATSEGVLVWSRCPCGRLQAHRADALVVRSNGCRRAP' A
#
# COMPACT_ATOMS: atom_id res chain seq x y z
N MET A 1 20.57 -41.86 -3.72
CA MET A 1 20.37 -40.72 -2.79
C MET A 1 20.41 -39.47 -3.63
N ASP A 2 19.26 -39.04 -4.14
CA ASP A 2 19.14 -37.78 -4.86
C ASP A 2 18.25 -36.88 -4.01
N LEU A 3 18.86 -35.86 -3.41
CA LEU A 3 18.19 -34.87 -2.55
C LEU A 3 17.90 -33.58 -3.32
N THR A 4 17.60 -33.67 -4.62
CA THR A 4 17.15 -32.52 -5.40
C THR A 4 15.63 -32.43 -5.33
N GLY A 5 15.11 -32.15 -4.12
CA GLY A 5 13.71 -31.78 -3.97
C GLY A 5 13.44 -30.46 -4.70
N PRO A 6 12.27 -30.30 -5.36
CA PRO A 6 11.96 -29.05 -6.04
C PRO A 6 11.99 -27.93 -5.00
N LEU A 7 12.81 -26.91 -5.28
CA LEU A 7 12.88 -25.69 -4.47
C LEU A 7 11.47 -25.16 -4.32
N ARG A 8 10.95 -25.34 -3.10
CA ARG A 8 9.74 -24.77 -2.53
C ARG A 8 9.50 -23.41 -3.17
N GLN A 9 8.35 -23.23 -3.83
CA GLN A 9 7.86 -21.93 -4.30
C GLN A 9 7.83 -20.97 -3.10
N ALA A 10 8.95 -20.31 -2.87
CA ALA A 10 9.14 -19.38 -1.79
C ALA A 10 8.33 -18.13 -2.13
N ARG A 11 7.22 -17.98 -1.41
CA ARG A 11 6.44 -16.76 -1.22
C ARG A 11 5.78 -16.21 -2.48
N ARG A 12 4.49 -16.53 -2.64
CA ARG A 12 3.53 -15.46 -2.94
C ARG A 12 3.57 -14.50 -1.76
N VAL A 13 4.50 -13.55 -1.78
CA VAL A 13 4.28 -12.27 -1.11
C VAL A 13 3.01 -11.76 -1.77
N ASP A 14 1.95 -11.58 -0.97
CA ASP A 14 0.66 -11.01 -1.37
C ASP A 14 0.85 -9.95 -2.46
N ALA A 15 0.77 -10.36 -3.72
CA ALA A 15 0.93 -9.48 -4.85
C ALA A 15 -0.44 -8.84 -5.03
N THR A 16 -0.80 -7.93 -4.12
CA THR A 16 -1.96 -7.08 -4.31
C THR A 16 -1.83 -6.49 -5.71
N PRO A 17 -2.81 -6.71 -6.60
CA PRO A 17 -2.69 -6.31 -7.98
C PRO A 17 -2.38 -4.81 -8.03
N ARG A 18 -1.34 -4.44 -8.79
CA ARG A 18 -0.90 -3.04 -8.94
C ARG A 18 -1.90 -2.19 -9.71
N ASN A 19 -2.90 -2.85 -10.28
CA ASN A 19 -3.98 -2.30 -11.09
C ASN A 19 -5.31 -2.71 -10.47
N CYS A 20 -6.29 -1.83 -10.52
CA CYS A 20 -7.65 -2.18 -10.15
C CYS A 20 -8.20 -3.23 -11.14
N PRO A 21 -8.72 -4.37 -10.67
CA PRO A 21 -9.18 -5.45 -11.55
C PRO A 21 -10.43 -5.08 -12.37
N GLY A 22 -11.11 -3.99 -12.03
CA GLY A 22 -12.29 -3.53 -12.79
C GLY A 22 -11.97 -2.51 -13.88
N CYS A 23 -11.00 -1.62 -13.65
CA CYS A 23 -10.75 -0.44 -14.49
C CYS A 23 -9.32 -0.37 -15.04
N GLY A 24 -8.40 -1.21 -14.57
CA GLY A 24 -6.98 -1.17 -14.91
C GLY A 24 -6.17 -0.06 -14.23
N TRP A 25 -6.83 0.89 -13.56
CA TRP A 25 -6.19 2.04 -12.91
C TRP A 25 -5.14 1.63 -11.88
N LEU A 26 -4.02 2.34 -11.82
CA LEU A 26 -2.91 2.01 -10.91
C LEU A 26 -3.29 2.26 -9.45
N VAL A 27 -3.09 1.27 -8.59
CA VAL A 27 -3.39 1.36 -7.15
C VAL A 27 -2.46 2.35 -6.43
N THR A 28 -1.22 2.48 -6.91
CA THR A 28 -0.21 3.40 -6.40
C THR A 28 -0.51 4.86 -6.71
N GLU A 29 -1.43 5.13 -7.63
CA GLU A 29 -1.85 6.48 -8.01
C GLU A 29 -3.33 6.69 -7.62
N PRO A 30 -3.61 6.99 -6.34
CA PRO A 30 -4.97 7.05 -5.85
C PRO A 30 -5.72 8.23 -6.45
N TYR A 31 -6.82 7.94 -7.15
CA TYR A 31 -7.70 8.97 -7.71
C TYR A 31 -8.39 9.81 -6.63
N GLN A 32 -8.92 9.15 -5.59
CA GLN A 32 -9.48 9.84 -4.42
C GLN A 32 -9.09 9.10 -3.15
N VAL A 33 -8.34 9.76 -2.27
CA VAL A 33 -8.01 9.23 -0.93
C VAL A 33 -9.18 9.51 0.01
N LEU A 34 -9.68 8.46 0.67
CA LEU A 34 -10.78 8.53 1.62
C LEU A 34 -10.28 8.63 3.06
N SER A 35 -9.25 7.85 3.41
CA SER A 35 -8.63 7.90 4.73
C SER A 35 -7.17 7.45 4.71
N ARG A 36 -6.42 7.89 5.71
CA ARG A 36 -5.03 7.50 5.98
C ARG A 36 -4.90 7.17 7.46
N HIS A 37 -4.37 6.00 7.76
CA HIS A 37 -4.17 5.55 9.13
C HIS A 37 -2.73 5.11 9.32
N ALA A 38 -2.04 5.73 10.27
CA ALA A 38 -0.73 5.26 10.70
C ALA A 38 -0.90 3.94 11.49
N THR A 39 -0.08 2.96 11.17
CA THR A 39 0.01 1.67 11.87
C THR A 39 1.47 1.41 12.23
N SER A 40 1.72 0.38 13.04
CA SER A 40 3.10 -0.02 13.40
C SER A 40 3.95 -0.42 12.17
N GLU A 41 3.30 -0.78 11.06
CA GLU A 41 3.96 -1.27 9.84
C GLU A 41 3.99 -0.24 8.70
N GLY A 42 3.59 1.03 8.95
CA GLY A 42 3.57 2.10 7.95
C GLY A 42 2.23 2.82 7.88
N VAL A 43 1.84 3.33 6.71
CA VAL A 43 0.57 4.03 6.53
C VAL A 43 -0.37 3.19 5.67
N LEU A 44 -1.54 2.85 6.21
CA LEU A 44 -2.63 2.24 5.44
C LEU A 44 -3.48 3.34 4.81
N VAL A 45 -3.61 3.31 3.49
CA VAL A 45 -4.38 4.27 2.70
C VAL A 45 -5.59 3.57 2.09
N TRP A 46 -6.77 4.15 2.32
CA TRP A 46 -8.00 3.75 1.64
C TRP A 46 -8.33 4.76 0.53
N SER A 47 -8.64 4.27 -0.66
CA SER A 47 -8.85 5.09 -1.85
C SER A 47 -9.93 4.53 -2.77
N ARG A 48 -10.51 5.37 -3.62
CA ARG A 48 -11.53 5.00 -4.62
C ARG A 48 -10.93 5.02 -6.04
N CYS A 49 -11.02 3.92 -6.82
CA CYS A 49 -10.73 3.97 -8.28
C CYS A 49 -11.75 4.92 -8.95
N PRO A 50 -11.41 5.56 -10.09
CA PRO A 50 -12.39 6.20 -10.97
C PRO A 50 -13.65 5.36 -11.24
N CYS A 51 -13.55 4.03 -11.32
CA CYS A 51 -14.70 3.13 -11.51
C CYS A 51 -15.55 2.91 -10.25
N GLY A 52 -15.19 3.52 -9.12
CA GLY A 52 -15.92 3.45 -7.86
C GLY A 52 -15.52 2.31 -6.93
N ARG A 53 -14.62 1.41 -7.34
CA ARG A 53 -14.12 0.33 -6.47
C ARG A 53 -13.26 0.90 -5.33
N LEU A 54 -13.46 0.39 -4.12
CA LEU A 54 -12.65 0.69 -2.95
C LEU A 54 -11.34 -0.13 -2.97
N GLN A 55 -10.22 0.53 -2.67
CA GLN A 55 -8.88 -0.05 -2.68
C GLN A 55 -8.16 0.30 -1.38
N ALA A 56 -7.47 -0.68 -0.81
CA ALA A 56 -6.58 -0.51 0.34
C ALA A 56 -5.15 -0.84 -0.08
N HIS A 57 -4.21 0.06 0.23
CA HIS A 57 -2.79 -0.17 -0.02
C HIS A 57 -1.93 0.40 1.11
N ARG A 58 -0.79 -0.24 1.37
CA ARG A 58 0.24 0.32 2.24
C ARG A 58 1.05 1.33 1.42
N ALA A 59 1.14 2.56 1.91
CA ALA A 59 2.17 3.47 1.46
C ALA A 59 3.45 3.16 2.26
N ASP A 60 4.55 2.94 1.56
CA ASP A 60 5.88 3.01 2.17
C ASP A 60 5.99 4.37 2.88
N ALA A 61 6.29 4.32 4.17
CA ALA A 61 6.17 5.48 5.02
C ALA A 61 7.46 6.33 4.91
N LEU A 62 7.43 7.38 4.09
CA LEU A 62 8.24 8.61 4.29
C LEU A 62 7.60 9.76 3.49
N VAL A 63 7.30 10.95 4.01
CA VAL A 63 8.14 11.88 4.79
C VAL A 63 7.29 12.60 5.86
N VAL A 64 7.75 12.57 7.11
CA VAL A 64 7.36 13.55 8.12
C VAL A 64 8.03 14.88 7.78
N ARG A 65 7.25 15.91 7.43
CA ARG A 65 7.70 17.31 7.53
C ARG A 65 7.11 17.90 8.80
N SER A 66 7.88 17.83 9.87
CA SER A 66 7.63 18.58 11.09
C SER A 66 7.89 20.06 10.82
N ASN A 67 6.86 20.81 10.42
CA ASN A 67 6.89 22.26 10.69
C ASN A 67 6.65 22.39 12.19
N GLY A 68 7.73 22.32 12.97
CA GLY A 68 7.70 22.17 14.43
C GLY A 68 6.66 23.06 15.11
N CYS A 69 6.03 22.54 16.15
CA CYS A 69 5.26 23.35 17.08
C CYS A 69 6.19 24.43 17.64
N ARG A 70 6.02 25.68 17.20
CA ARG A 70 6.55 26.81 17.95
C ARG A 70 5.75 26.85 19.24
N ARG A 71 6.37 26.43 20.34
CA ARG A 71 5.88 26.77 21.68
C ARG A 71 6.10 28.27 21.83
N ALA A 72 5.02 29.05 21.79
CA ALA A 72 5.07 30.47 22.10
C ALA A 72 5.40 30.64 23.60
N PRO A 73 6.22 31.63 23.98
CA PRO A 73 6.55 31.93 25.37
C PRO A 73 5.34 32.44 26.16
#